data_AF-A0A7Y5YKF6-F1
#
_entry.id   AF-A0A7Y5YKF6-F1
#
_cell.length_a   1.000
_cell.length_b   1.000
_cell.length_c   1.000
_cell.angle_alpha   90.00
_cell.angle_beta   90.00
_cell.angle_gamma   90.00
#
_symmetry.space_group_name_H-M   'P 1'
#
loop_
_entity.id
_entity.type
_entity.pdbx_description
1 polymer ?
#
loop_
_entity_poly.entity_id
_entity_poly.type
_entity_poly.pdbx_seq_one_letter_code
_entity_poly.pdbx_strand_id
1 'polypeptide(L)'
;MDVFLSSSKTDRENRGQVVVLPALKRLCPVQAYEDWLSISELLEGPVFRPINQWGEISPQGLKPDGVTYVLREAFACSSLDGAPYTGHSLRRGFATWANNDHWSTKQLMDYVGWRNVKSAMRYIDTTAPFGKLRR
;
A
#
# COMPACT_ATOMS: atom_id res chain seq x y z
N MET A 1 -10.93 8.65 4.78
CA MET A 1 -11.89 7.54 4.57
C MET A 1 -11.47 6.40 5.48
N ASP A 2 -12.40 5.80 6.20
CA ASP A 2 -12.10 4.73 7.14
C ASP A 2 -12.46 3.38 6.53
N VAL A 3 -11.53 2.42 6.58
CA VAL A 3 -11.72 1.07 6.03
C VAL A 3 -11.51 0.05 7.14
N PHE A 4 -12.49 -0.81 7.35
CA PHE A 4 -12.38 -1.92 8.29
C PHE A 4 -11.73 -3.12 7.61
N LEU A 5 -10.64 -3.62 8.19
CA LEU A 5 -10.00 -4.88 7.83
C LEU A 5 -10.33 -5.92 8.89
N SER A 6 -11.03 -6.98 8.50
CA SER A 6 -11.51 -8.01 9.43
C SER A 6 -10.41 -8.86 10.06
N SER A 7 -9.23 -8.93 9.44
CA SER A 7 -8.10 -9.70 9.94
C SER A 7 -6.77 -9.11 9.48
N SER A 8 -5.70 -9.48 10.17
CA SER A 8 -4.33 -9.20 9.74
C SER A 8 -3.39 -10.29 10.24
N LYS A 9 -2.19 -10.38 9.65
CA LYS A 9 -1.17 -11.36 10.04
C LYS A 9 -0.83 -11.33 11.54
N THR A 10 -0.97 -10.17 12.18
CA THR A 10 -0.65 -9.98 13.60
C THR A 10 -1.89 -9.96 14.50
N ASP A 11 -3.08 -10.13 13.93
CA ASP A 11 -4.35 -10.15 14.67
C ASP A 11 -4.77 -11.60 14.99
N ARG A 12 -4.16 -12.16 16.05
CA ARG A 12 -4.43 -13.54 16.48
C ARG A 12 -5.86 -13.76 16.97
N GLU A 13 -6.52 -12.70 17.44
CA GLU A 13 -7.86 -12.76 18.02
C GLU A 13 -8.96 -12.37 17.03
N ASN A 14 -8.60 -12.06 15.77
CA ASN A 14 -9.51 -11.61 14.71
C ASN A 14 -10.44 -10.46 15.13
N ARG A 15 -9.91 -9.50 15.89
CA ARG A 15 -10.67 -8.31 16.28
C ARG A 15 -10.86 -7.34 15.11
N GLY A 16 -10.04 -7.49 14.07
CA GLY A 16 -9.95 -6.56 12.96
C GLY A 16 -9.32 -5.22 13.38
N GLN A 17 -9.21 -4.32 12.42
CA GLN A 17 -8.75 -2.95 12.64
C GLN A 17 -9.35 -2.00 11.61
N VAL A 18 -9.62 -0.77 12.04
CA VAL A 18 -9.92 0.33 11.12
C VAL A 18 -8.60 0.97 10.68
N VAL A 19 -8.43 1.12 9.37
CA VAL A 19 -7.31 1.83 8.76
C VAL A 19 -7.86 3.09 8.10
N VAL A 20 -7.18 4.21 8.33
CA VAL A 20 -7.53 5.50 7.73
C VAL A 20 -6.77 5.66 6.42
N LEU A 21 -7.51 5.82 5.32
CA LEU A 21 -6.97 6.22 4.03
C LEU A 21 -7.04 7.75 3.91
N PRO A 22 -5.89 8.43 3.76
CA PRO A 22 -5.86 9.88 3.63
C PRO A 22 -6.32 10.30 2.23
N ALA A 23 -7.17 11.35 2.19
CA ALA A 23 -7.44 12.04 0.94
C ALA A 23 -6.23 12.93 0.58
N LEU A 24 -5.74 12.82 -0.65
CA LEU A 24 -4.55 13.53 -1.12
C LEU A 24 -4.92 14.48 -2.28
N LYS A 25 -4.14 15.56 -2.46
CA LYS A 25 -4.33 16.49 -3.59
C LYS A 25 -3.94 15.90 -4.95
N ARG A 26 -3.02 14.94 -4.96
CA ARG A 26 -2.53 14.24 -6.16
C ARG A 26 -2.46 12.76 -5.86
N LEU A 27 -2.77 11.92 -6.83
CA LEU A 27 -2.75 10.45 -6.69
C LEU A 27 -3.54 9.99 -5.45
N CYS A 28 -4.76 10.51 -5.30
CA CYS A 28 -5.59 10.29 -4.13
C CYS A 28 -6.14 8.86 -4.10
N PRO A 29 -5.82 8.05 -3.07
CA PRO A 29 -6.34 6.69 -2.98
C PRO A 29 -7.85 6.66 -2.70
N VAL A 30 -8.37 7.67 -1.99
CA VAL A 30 -9.81 7.80 -1.72
C VAL A 30 -10.57 8.06 -3.02
N GLN A 31 -10.11 9.02 -3.82
CA GLN A 31 -10.72 9.31 -5.12
C GLN A 31 -10.64 8.10 -6.06
N ALA A 32 -9.48 7.46 -6.16
CA ALA A 32 -9.31 6.28 -7.01
C ALA A 32 -10.24 5.12 -6.60
N TYR A 33 -10.50 4.96 -5.30
CA TYR A 33 -11.46 4.00 -4.78
C TYR A 33 -12.90 4.36 -5.13
N GLU A 34 -13.29 5.63 -4.95
CA GLU A 34 -14.63 6.12 -5.28
C GLU A 34 -14.92 6.02 -6.78
N ASP A 35 -13.96 6.40 -7.63
CA ASP A 35 -14.05 6.27 -9.08
C ASP A 35 -14.22 4.81 -9.49
N TRP A 36 -13.45 3.90 -8.85
CA TRP A 36 -13.59 2.47 -9.09
C TRP A 36 -14.97 1.95 -8.71
N LEU A 37 -15.51 2.29 -7.54
CA LEU A 37 -16.86 1.89 -7.15
C LEU A 37 -17.92 2.44 -8.11
N SER A 38 -17.76 3.69 -8.56
CA SER A 38 -18.69 4.31 -9.50
C SER A 38 -18.73 3.61 -10.85
N ILE A 39 -17.58 3.14 -11.36
CA ILE A 39 -17.51 2.50 -12.69
C ILE A 39 -17.81 1.00 -12.61
N SER A 40 -17.45 0.35 -11.50
CA SER A 40 -17.66 -1.09 -11.32
C SER A 40 -19.05 -1.45 -10.81
N GLU A 41 -19.82 -0.46 -10.32
CA GLU A 41 -21.15 -0.59 -9.76
C GLU A 41 -21.23 -1.63 -8.62
N LEU A 42 -20.12 -1.88 -7.94
CA LEU A 42 -20.03 -2.84 -6.86
C LEU A 42 -20.74 -2.33 -5.61
N LEU A 43 -21.78 -3.04 -5.19
CA LEU A 43 -22.53 -2.75 -3.97
C LEU A 43 -22.08 -3.61 -2.78
N GLU A 44 -21.53 -4.79 -3.04
CA GLU A 44 -21.12 -5.74 -2.02
C GLU A 44 -19.97 -6.65 -2.48
N GLY A 45 -19.40 -7.42 -1.55
CA GLY A 45 -18.33 -8.38 -1.83
C GLY A 45 -16.93 -7.75 -1.94
N PRO A 46 -15.97 -8.46 -2.56
CA PRO A 46 -14.60 -7.99 -2.68
C PRO A 46 -14.50 -6.72 -3.53
N VAL A 47 -13.81 -5.69 -3.04
CA VAL A 47 -13.59 -4.45 -3.79
C VAL A 47 -12.69 -4.68 -5.01
N PHE A 48 -11.57 -5.39 -4.81
CA PHE A 48 -10.63 -5.70 -5.88
C PHE A 48 -10.96 -7.06 -6.46
N ARG A 49 -11.25 -7.10 -7.77
CA ARG A 49 -11.68 -8.29 -8.51
C ARG A 49 -10.87 -8.42 -9.80
N PRO A 50 -10.55 -9.64 -10.27
CA PRO A 50 -9.98 -9.82 -11.60
C PRO A 50 -10.92 -9.28 -12.69
N ILE A 51 -10.35 -8.65 -13.71
CA ILE A 51 -11.05 -8.22 -14.91
C ILE A 51 -10.47 -9.01 -16.07
N ASN A 52 -11.31 -9.64 -16.87
CA ASN A 52 -10.84 -10.39 -18.04
C ASN A 52 -10.61 -9.47 -19.25
N GLN A 53 -10.10 -10.02 -20.35
CA GLN A 53 -9.80 -9.24 -21.57
C GLN A 53 -11.02 -8.62 -22.25
N TRP A 54 -12.25 -9.05 -21.89
CA TRP A 54 -13.50 -8.49 -22.40
C TRP A 54 -14.08 -7.41 -21.48
N GLY A 55 -13.39 -7.07 -20.38
CA GLY A 55 -13.84 -6.07 -19.42
C GLY A 55 -14.82 -6.60 -18.36
N GLU A 56 -15.06 -7.91 -18.31
CA GLU A 56 -15.98 -8.49 -17.33
C GLU A 56 -15.31 -8.62 -15.96
N ILE A 57 -16.02 -8.17 -14.93
CA ILE A 57 -15.54 -8.20 -13.54
C ILE A 57 -15.94 -9.53 -12.90
N SER A 58 -14.97 -10.29 -12.40
CA SER A 58 -15.21 -11.55 -11.70
C SER A 58 -15.95 -11.33 -10.37
N PRO A 59 -16.86 -12.23 -9.95
CA PRO A 59 -17.47 -12.16 -8.62
C PRO A 59 -16.50 -12.55 -7.49
N GLN A 60 -15.33 -13.12 -7.81
CA GLN A 60 -14.31 -13.49 -6.84
C GLN A 60 -13.33 -12.35 -6.58
N GLY A 61 -12.79 -12.32 -5.36
CA GLY A 61 -11.74 -11.37 -4.99
C GLY A 61 -10.43 -11.64 -5.74
N LEU A 62 -9.68 -10.56 -5.97
CA LEU A 62 -8.34 -10.62 -6.54
C LEU A 62 -7.44 -11.50 -5.67
N LYS A 63 -6.77 -12.46 -6.30
CA LYS A 63 -5.78 -13.31 -5.62
C LYS A 63 -4.56 -12.47 -5.21
N PRO A 64 -3.79 -12.88 -4.17
CA PRO A 64 -2.60 -12.13 -3.73
C PRO A 64 -1.62 -11.78 -4.87
N ASP A 65 -1.39 -12.71 -5.79
CA ASP A 65 -0.48 -12.49 -6.93
C ASP A 65 -1.03 -11.51 -7.97
N GLY A 66 -2.35 -11.31 -8.00
CA GLY A 66 -3.02 -10.39 -8.90
C GLY A 66 -2.61 -8.93 -8.67
N VAL A 67 -2.30 -8.55 -7.43
CA VAL A 67 -1.76 -7.21 -7.12
C VAL A 67 -0.41 -7.00 -7.81
N THR A 68 0.47 -8.00 -7.77
CA THR A 68 1.78 -7.94 -8.45
C THR A 68 1.60 -7.82 -9.96
N TYR A 69 0.63 -8.53 -10.53
CA TYR A 69 0.29 -8.41 -11.95
C TYR A 69 -0.14 -6.98 -12.31
N VAL A 70 -1.13 -6.41 -11.60
CA VAL A 70 -1.61 -5.04 -11.82
C VAL A 70 -0.47 -4.01 -11.70
N LEU A 71 0.43 -4.19 -10.73
CA LEU A 71 1.60 -3.32 -10.59
C LEU A 71 2.53 -3.39 -11.81
N ARG A 72 2.79 -4.59 -12.33
CA ARG A 72 3.64 -4.77 -13.51
C ARG A 72 3.04 -4.14 -14.75
N GLU A 73 1.73 -4.29 -14.96
CA GLU A 73 1.02 -3.62 -16.05
C GLU A 73 1.14 -2.09 -15.92
N ALA A 74 0.96 -1.53 -14.72
CA ALA A 74 1.11 -0.10 -14.49
C ALA A 74 2.53 0.41 -14.79
N PHE A 75 3.56 -0.36 -14.42
CA PHE A 75 4.96 -0.05 -14.78
C PHE A 75 5.18 -0.10 -16.29
N ALA A 76 4.68 -1.13 -16.97
CA ALA A 76 4.79 -1.28 -18.42
C ALA A 76 4.13 -0.10 -19.16
N CYS A 77 2.92 0.32 -18.75
CA CYS A 77 2.26 1.51 -19.28
C CYS A 77 3.09 2.80 -19.09
N SER A 78 3.96 2.82 -18.09
CA SER A 78 4.85 3.95 -17.79
C SER A 78 6.24 3.82 -18.40
N SER A 79 6.49 2.82 -19.26
CA SER A 79 7.82 2.50 -19.82
C SER A 79 8.89 2.21 -18.76
N LEU A 80 8.50 1.64 -17.63
CA LEU A 80 9.39 1.24 -16.53
C LEU A 80 9.48 -0.29 -16.45
N ASP A 81 10.66 -0.81 -16.08
CA ASP A 81 10.81 -2.24 -15.77
C ASP A 81 10.18 -2.56 -14.41
N GLY A 82 9.01 -3.19 -14.46
CA GLY A 82 8.25 -3.64 -13.29
C GLY A 82 8.68 -5.01 -12.75
N ALA A 83 9.50 -5.78 -13.46
CA ALA A 83 9.87 -7.15 -13.09
C ALA A 83 10.43 -7.29 -11.66
N PRO A 84 11.32 -6.41 -11.17
CA PRO A 84 11.89 -6.53 -9.81
C PRO A 84 10.95 -6.03 -8.70
N TYR A 85 9.83 -5.40 -9.04
CA TYR A 85 8.93 -4.77 -8.06
C TYR A 85 7.78 -5.69 -7.63
N THR A 86 7.46 -5.62 -6.35
CA THR A 86 6.30 -6.30 -5.73
C THR A 86 5.56 -5.32 -4.84
N GLY A 87 4.38 -5.70 -4.33
CA GLY A 87 3.68 -4.90 -3.31
C GLY A 87 4.54 -4.62 -2.06
N HIS A 88 5.47 -5.53 -1.71
CA HIS A 88 6.41 -5.30 -0.62
C HIS A 88 7.41 -4.16 -0.94
N SER A 89 7.86 -4.08 -2.19
CA SER A 89 8.77 -3.02 -2.65
C SER A 89 8.11 -1.65 -2.50
N LEU A 90 6.81 -1.51 -2.82
CA LEU A 90 6.07 -0.27 -2.62
C LEU A 90 5.94 0.12 -1.15
N ARG A 91 5.62 -0.84 -0.28
CA ARG A 91 5.56 -0.60 1.17
C ARG A 91 6.90 -0.12 1.71
N ARG A 92 8.00 -0.71 1.25
CA ARG A 92 9.36 -0.29 1.60
C ARG A 92 9.66 1.12 1.09
N GLY A 93 9.38 1.39 -0.18
CA GLY A 93 9.59 2.71 -0.79
C GLY A 93 8.83 3.82 -0.06
N PHE A 94 7.58 3.56 0.32
CA PHE A 94 6.80 4.50 1.14
C PHE A 94 7.47 4.77 2.49
N ALA A 95 7.89 3.72 3.21
CA ALA A 95 8.56 3.89 4.51
C ALA A 95 9.86 4.72 4.40
N THR A 96 10.66 4.47 3.36
CA THR A 96 11.87 5.24 3.08
C THR A 96 11.54 6.70 2.77
N TRP A 97 10.55 6.95 1.91
CA TRP A 97 10.11 8.29 1.57
C TRP A 97 9.61 9.06 2.80
N ALA A 98 8.73 8.47 3.61
CA ALA A 98 8.17 9.12 4.79
C ALA A 98 9.24 9.41 5.87
N ASN A 99 10.24 8.54 6.01
CA ASN A 99 11.40 8.81 6.85
C ASN A 99 12.20 10.04 6.37
N ASN A 100 12.42 10.15 5.05
CA ASN A 100 13.10 11.30 4.45
C ASN A 100 12.27 12.58 4.55
N ASP A 101 10.94 12.46 4.61
CA ASP A 101 9.98 13.55 4.85
C ASP A 101 9.80 13.87 6.35
N HIS A 102 10.73 13.41 7.19
CA HIS A 102 10.79 13.70 8.64
C HIS A 102 9.59 13.22 9.46
N TRP A 103 8.90 12.17 9.01
CA TRP A 103 7.89 11.52 9.86
C TRP A 103 8.56 10.92 11.09
N SER A 104 7.95 11.13 12.26
CA SER A 104 8.40 10.43 13.46
C SER A 104 8.20 8.92 13.32
N THR A 105 9.05 8.14 13.98
CA THR A 105 8.92 6.68 14.05
C THR A 105 7.51 6.25 14.47
N LYS A 106 6.89 6.99 15.40
CA LYS A 106 5.52 6.72 15.85
C LYS A 106 4.50 6.88 14.71
N GLN A 107 4.51 8.00 13.99
CA GLN A 107 3.62 8.22 12.85
C GLN A 107 3.78 7.15 11.76
N LEU A 108 5.03 6.77 11.49
CA LEU A 108 5.33 5.76 10.49
C LEU A 108 4.84 4.37 10.92
N MET A 109 5.03 4.02 12.19
CA MET A 109 4.52 2.77 12.77
C MET A 109 3.00 2.71 12.75
N ASP A 110 2.33 3.81 13.13
CA ASP A 110 0.87 3.91 13.14
C ASP A 110 0.31 3.76 11.73
N TYR A 111 0.88 4.47 10.74
CA TYR A 111 0.41 4.42 9.35
C TYR A 111 0.70 3.09 8.65
N VAL A 112 1.91 2.55 8.80
CA VAL A 112 2.32 1.30 8.15
C VAL A 112 1.78 0.07 8.91
N GLY A 113 1.31 0.23 10.14
CA GLY A 113 0.77 -0.83 10.98
C GLY A 113 1.85 -1.74 11.60
N TRP A 114 3.02 -1.18 11.93
CA TRP A 114 4.07 -1.93 12.63
C TRP A 114 3.83 -1.88 14.14
N ARG A 115 3.62 -3.06 14.75
CA ARG A 115 3.45 -3.18 16.20
C ARG A 115 4.76 -3.25 16.98
N ASN A 116 5.88 -3.56 16.31
CA ASN A 116 7.18 -3.73 16.95
C ASN A 116 8.20 -2.75 16.35
N VAL A 117 8.81 -1.93 17.21
CA VAL A 117 9.86 -0.96 16.85
C VAL A 117 11.02 -1.64 16.12
N LYS A 118 11.45 -2.83 16.55
CA LYS A 118 12.53 -3.58 15.88
C LYS A 118 12.21 -3.90 14.43
N SER A 119 10.94 -4.11 14.09
CA SER A 119 10.51 -4.31 12.70
C SER A 119 10.53 -3.01 11.92
N ALA A 120 10.14 -1.90 12.54
CA ALA A 120 10.18 -0.57 11.94
C ALA A 120 11.59 -0.10 11.62
N MET A 121 12.54 -0.31 12.54
CA MET A 121 13.95 0.08 12.38
C MET A 121 14.65 -0.57 11.18
N ARG A 122 14.10 -1.65 10.60
CA ARG A 122 14.64 -2.25 9.37
C ARG A 122 14.38 -1.40 8.11
N TYR A 123 13.47 -0.43 8.19
CA TYR A 123 13.03 0.41 7.06
C TYR A 123 13.36 1.89 7.26
N ILE A 124 13.76 2.25 8.48
CA ILE A 124 14.19 3.59 8.85
C ILE A 124 15.69 3.62 8.62
N ASP A 125 16.13 4.31 7.58
CA ASP A 125 17.54 4.51 7.35
C ASP A 125 18.07 5.45 8.44
N THR A 126 19.14 5.03 9.10
CA THR A 126 19.83 5.83 10.11
C THR A 126 20.99 6.52 9.42
N THR A 127 20.68 7.37 8.44
CA THR A 127 21.64 8.35 7.96
C THR A 127 21.86 9.37 9.08
N ALA A 128 22.73 9.00 10.02
CA ALA A 128 23.26 9.96 10.97
C ALA A 128 23.85 11.12 10.15
N PRO A 129 23.45 12.37 10.42
CA PRO A 129 23.99 13.53 9.73
C PRO A 129 25.37 13.82 10.28
N PHE A 130 26.30 12.87 10.13
CA PHE A 130 27.70 13.21 10.17
C PHE A 130 27.91 14.07 8.93
N GLY A 131 28.24 15.35 9.14
CA GLY A 131 28.54 16.28 8.06
C GLY A 131 29.52 15.66 7.05
N LYS A 132 29.60 16.23 5.85
CA LYS A 132 30.38 15.68 4.71
C LYS A 132 31.88 15.40 4.96
N LEU A 133 32.41 15.60 6.17
CA LEU A 133 33.72 15.10 6.56
C LEU A 133 33.66 13.61 6.91
N ARG A 134 33.88 12.78 5.89
CA ARG A 134 34.55 11.49 6.08
C ARG A 134 36.05 11.75 5.98
N ARG A 135 36.81 11.55 7.06
CA ARG A 135 38.27 11.42 7.01
C ARG A 135 38.62 9.98 6.65
#